data_AF-A0A9E2IE54-F1
#
_entry.id   AF-A0A9E2IE54-F1
#
_cell.length_a   1.000
_cell.length_b   1.000
_cell.length_c   1.000
_cell.angle_alpha   90.00
_cell.angle_beta   90.00
_cell.angle_gamma   90.00
#
_symmetry.space_group_name_H-M   'P 1'
#
loop_
_entity.id
_entity.type
_entity.pdbx_description
1 polymer ?
#
loop_
_entity_poly.entity_id
_entity_poly.type
_entity_poly.pdbx_seq_one_letter_code
_entity_poly.pdbx_strand_id
1 'polypeptide(L)' 'MNTEILLKQFKEILEMERRAKYFYDHYIEQVETEDIRKQLIKIRDDEIGHIKIAKELIECLK' A
#
# COMPACT_ATOMS: atom_id res chain seq x y z
N MET A 1 -10.48 19.60 -12.90
CA MET A 1 -9.72 18.34 -12.79
C MET A 1 -10.66 17.22 -13.21
N ASN A 2 -10.31 16.39 -14.20
CA ASN A 2 -11.21 15.34 -14.68
C ASN A 2 -11.28 14.20 -13.64
N THR A 3 -12.46 13.96 -13.07
CA THR A 3 -12.73 12.90 -12.09
C THR A 3 -12.29 11.53 -12.58
N GLU A 4 -12.34 11.27 -13.90
CA GLU A 4 -11.86 10.01 -14.49
C GLU A 4 -10.35 9.84 -14.37
N ILE A 5 -9.60 10.93 -14.57
CA ILE A 5 -8.13 10.93 -14.43
C ILE A 5 -7.78 10.68 -12.97
N LEU A 6 -8.46 11.34 -12.03
CA LEU A 6 -8.24 11.15 -10.60
C LEU A 6 -8.56 9.70 -10.16
N LEU A 7 -9.69 9.15 -10.62
CA LEU A 7 -10.07 7.76 -10.36
C LEU A 7 -9.03 6.78 -10.91
N LYS A 8 -8.48 7.04 -12.11
CA LYS A 8 -7.40 6.24 -12.69
C LYS A 8 -6.16 6.27 -11.80
N GLN A 9 -5.75 7.46 -11.34
CA GLN A 9 -4.58 7.60 -10.46
C GLN A 9 -4.77 6.87 -9.13
N PHE A 10 -5.95 6.94 -8.50
CA PHE A 10 -6.19 6.20 -7.26
C PHE A 10 -6.17 4.68 -7.45
N LYS A 11 -6.63 4.17 -8.60
CA LYS A 11 -6.49 2.75 -8.94
C LYS A 11 -5.03 2.34 -9.13
N GLU A 12 -4.22 3.17 -9.76
CA GLU A 12 -2.78 2.94 -9.92
C GLU A 12 -2.05 2.93 -8.57
N ILE A 13 -2.35 3.90 -7.70
CA ILE A 13 -1.84 3.94 -6.32
C ILE A 13 -2.23 2.67 -5.57
N LEU A 14 -3.51 2.27 -5.59
CA LEU A 14 -3.97 1.05 -4.93
C LEU A 14 -3.19 -0.20 -5.36
N GLU A 15 -2.90 -0.33 -6.65
CA GLU A 15 -2.10 -1.45 -7.17
C GLU A 15 -0.63 -1.37 -6.73
N MET A 16 -0.06 -0.17 -6.66
CA MET A 16 1.29 0.03 -6.13
C MET A 16 1.38 -0.37 -4.65
N GLU A 17 0.48 0.10 -3.80
CA GLU A 17 0.52 -0.21 -2.36
C GLU A 17 0.31 -1.70 -2.08
N ARG A 18 -0.56 -2.36 -2.85
CA ARG A 18 -0.74 -3.82 -2.78
C ARG A 18 0.55 -4.56 -3.10
N ARG A 19 1.26 -4.11 -4.13
CA ARG A 19 2.53 -4.71 -4.54
C ARG A 19 3.62 -4.46 -3.49
N ALA A 20 3.71 -3.23 -2.96
CA ALA A 20 4.63 -2.89 -1.88
C ALA A 20 4.38 -3.78 -0.65
N LYS A 21 3.13 -3.84 -0.18
CA LYS A 21 2.72 -4.74 0.92
C LYS A 21 3.13 -6.18 0.67
N TYR A 22 2.86 -6.72 -0.52
CA TYR A 22 3.24 -8.09 -0.89
C TYR A 22 4.75 -8.32 -0.74
N PHE A 23 5.57 -7.39 -1.26
CA PHE A 23 7.03 -7.50 -1.12
C PHE A 23 7.46 -7.48 0.34
N TYR A 24 6.91 -6.59 1.16
CA TYR A 24 7.26 -6.52 2.58
C TYR A 24 6.84 -7.77 3.33
N ASP A 25 5.62 -8.28 3.11
CA ASP A 25 5.15 -9.52 3.75
C ASP A 25 6.10 -10.68 3.48
N HIS A 26 6.59 -10.83 2.24
CA HIS A 26 7.54 -11.89 1.89
C HIS A 26 8.95 -11.65 2.42
N TYR A 27 9.41 -10.41 2.45
CA TYR A 27 10.78 -10.11 2.87
C TYR A 27 10.95 -10.14 4.38
N ILE A 28 9.93 -9.77 5.16
CA ILE A 28 9.93 -9.83 6.64
C ILE A 28 10.25 -11.24 7.15
N GLU A 29 9.79 -12.28 6.45
CA GLU A 29 10.04 -13.69 6.81
C GLU A 29 11.51 -14.09 6.63
N GLN A 30 12.25 -13.40 5.77
CA GLN A 30 13.62 -13.73 5.36
C GLN A 30 14.69 -12.92 6.11
N VAL A 31 14.31 -11.86 6.83
CA VAL A 31 15.26 -10.96 7.49
C VAL A 31 15.68 -11.47 8.87
N GLU A 32 16.97 -11.74 9.05
CA GLU A 32 17.53 -12.19 10.33
C GLU A 32 17.67 -11.04 11.35
N THR A 33 17.93 -9.82 10.88
CA THR A 33 18.15 -8.65 11.74
C THR A 33 16.83 -8.12 12.30
N GLU A 34 16.63 -8.28 13.60
CA GLU A 34 15.39 -7.91 14.31
C GLU A 34 15.02 -6.42 14.15
N ASP A 35 16.00 -5.52 14.18
CA ASP A 35 15.73 -4.09 14.03
C ASP A 35 15.22 -3.75 12.62
N ILE A 36 15.78 -4.39 11.59
CA ILE A 36 15.33 -4.24 10.20
C ILE A 36 13.93 -4.83 10.05
N ARG A 37 13.70 -6.02 10.61
CA ARG A 37 12.39 -6.69 10.61
C ARG A 37 11.30 -5.80 11.21
N LYS A 38 11.57 -5.18 12.36
CA LYS A 38 10.64 -4.24 13.02
C LYS A 38 10.32 -3.03 12.14
N GLN A 39 11.31 -2.48 11.43
CA GLN A 39 11.05 -1.35 10.52
C GLN A 39 10.23 -1.78 9.30
N LEU A 40 10.52 -2.93 8.71
CA LEU A 40 9.75 -3.46 7.59
C LEU A 40 8.29 -3.76 7.98
N ILE A 41 8.07 -4.28 9.19
CA ILE A 41 6.72 -4.47 9.76
C ILE A 41 5.95 -3.15 9.82
N LYS A 42 6.58 -2.07 10.30
CA LYS A 42 5.94 -0.75 10.37
C LYS A 42 5.57 -0.22 8.98
N ILE A 43 6.51 -0.28 8.04
CA ILE A 43 6.27 0.16 6.65
C ILE A 43 5.11 -0.64 6.04
N ARG A 44 5.12 -1.97 6.21
CA ARG A 44 4.05 -2.86 5.73
C ARG A 44 2.69 -2.51 6.35
N ASP A 45 2.66 -2.13 7.62
CA ASP A 45 1.44 -1.69 8.31
C ASP A 45 0.94 -0.33 7.77
N ASP A 46 1.85 0.59 7.43
CA ASP A 46 1.52 1.85 6.76
C ASP A 46 0.86 1.59 5.39
N GLU A 47 1.37 0.62 4.61
CA GLU A 47 0.76 0.26 3.32
C GLU A 47 -0.65 -0.31 3.47
N ILE A 48 -0.96 -1.02 4.56
CA ILE A 48 -2.34 -1.45 4.84
C ILE A 48 -3.25 -0.23 5.03
N GLY A 49 -2.76 0.82 5.69
CA GLY A 49 -3.43 2.11 5.82
C GLY A 49 -3.65 2.79 4.47
N HIS A 50 -2.61 2.89 3.63
CA HIS A 50 -2.70 3.49 2.30
C HIS A 50 -3.68 2.75 1.40
N ILE A 51 -3.67 1.41 1.40
CA ILE A 51 -4.64 0.58 0.66
C ILE A 51 -6.07 0.89 1.09
N LYS A 52 -6.32 1.07 2.38
CA LYS A 52 -7.65 1.41 2.90
C LYS A 52 -8.10 2.77 2.38
N ILE A 53 -7.25 3.79 2.51
CA ILE A 53 -7.53 5.16 2.04
C ILE A 53 -7.79 5.17 0.53
N ALA A 54 -6.95 4.51 -0.27
CA ALA A 54 -7.11 4.46 -1.72
C ALA A 54 -8.43 3.81 -2.14
N LYS A 55 -8.88 2.75 -1.43
CA LYS A 55 -10.20 2.13 -1.67
C LYS A 55 -11.35 3.09 -1.36
N GLU A 56 -11.31 3.77 -0.23
CA GLU A 56 -12.33 4.74 0.18
C GLU A 56 -12.42 5.89 -0.85
N LEU A 57 -11.28 6.41 -1.30
CA LEU A 57 -11.22 7.46 -2.33
C LEU A 57 -11.78 6.99 -3.68
N ILE A 58 -11.51 5.74 -4.08
CA ILE A 58 -12.09 5.14 -5.29
C ILE A 58 -13.60 5.02 -5.16
N GLU A 59 -14.12 4.63 -3.99
CA GLU A 59 -15.57 4.54 -3.73
C GLU A 59 -16.25 5.91 -3.80
N CYS A 60 -15.65 6.96 -3.25
CA CYS A 60 -16.20 8.32 -3.30
C CYS A 60 -16.30 8.90 -4.72
N LEU A 61 -15.54 8.37 -5.68
CA LEU A 61 -15.49 8.83 -7.07
C LEU A 61 -16.21 7.89 -8.06
N LYS A 62 -16.80 6.79 -7.58
CA LYS A 62 -17.64 5.88 -8.36
C LYS A 62 -19.09 6.36 -8.39
#